data_AF-A0A8S2TL38-F1
#
_entry.id   AF-A0A8S2TL38-F1
#
_cell.length_a   1.000
_cell.length_b   1.000
_cell.length_c   1.000
_cell.angle_alpha   90.00
_cell.angle_beta   90.00
_cell.angle_gamma   90.00
#
_symmetry.space_group_name_H-M   'P 1'
#
loop_
_entity.id
_entity.type
_entity.pdbx_description
1 polymer ?
#
loop_
_entity_poly.entity_id
_entity_poly.type
_entity_poly.pdbx_seq_one_letter_code
_entity_poly.pdbx_strand_id
1 'polypeptide(L)'
;QFSNVYFCYPARSNVPILTNLSLNIKYGQTVALVGSSGLGKPTCVQLLQRFYNPQSGSIRIDGKETKEYNMKWLREHIDVINQEPVLFHKTIRENILFGFDSVTNE
;
A
#
# COMPACT_ATOMS: atom_id res chain seq x y z
N GLN A 1 0.14 -11.24 -3.20
CA GLN A 1 -1.12 -11.93 -3.52
C GLN A 1 -2.24 -11.45 -2.61
N PHE A 2 -3.37 -11.06 -3.20
CA PHE A 2 -4.65 -10.83 -2.52
C PHE A 2 -5.51 -12.08 -2.70
N SER A 3 -6.15 -12.55 -1.64
CA SER A 3 -7.03 -13.73 -1.66
C SER A 3 -8.35 -13.42 -0.97
N ASN A 4 -9.43 -13.36 -1.76
CA ASN A 4 -10.80 -13.16 -1.30
C ASN A 4 -10.97 -11.96 -0.36
N VAL A 5 -10.32 -10.84 -0.70
CA VAL A 5 -10.24 -9.67 0.17
C VAL A 5 -11.57 -8.89 0.17
N TYR A 6 -12.09 -8.66 1.38
CA TYR A 6 -13.22 -7.77 1.63
C TYR A 6 -12.76 -6.59 2.50
N PHE A 7 -13.14 -5.37 2.10
CA PHE A 7 -12.74 -4.16 2.79
C PHE A 7 -13.79 -3.04 2.73
N CYS A 8 -14.05 -2.40 3.87
CA CYS A 8 -14.71 -1.11 4.04
C CYS A 8 -13.81 -0.21 4.89
N TYR A 9 -13.83 1.09 4.65
CA TYR A 9 -13.16 2.03 5.55
C TYR A 9 -13.88 2.08 6.91
N PRO A 10 -13.16 2.20 8.04
CA PRO A 10 -13.78 2.29 9.37
C PRO A 10 -14.79 3.45 9.49
N ALA A 11 -14.49 4.59 8.87
CA ALA A 11 -15.37 5.76 8.85
C ALA A 11 -16.67 5.55 8.04
N ARG A 12 -16.73 4.52 7.20
CA ARG A 12 -17.88 4.17 6.35
C ARG A 12 -18.03 2.65 6.29
N SER A 13 -18.23 2.01 7.44
CA SER A 13 -18.31 0.55 7.57
C SER A 13 -19.40 -0.10 6.73
N ASN A 14 -20.48 0.63 6.42
CA ASN A 14 -21.61 0.16 5.62
C ASN A 14 -21.39 0.29 4.11
N VAL A 15 -20.27 0.86 3.66
CA VAL A 15 -19.95 1.05 2.24
C VAL A 15 -18.79 0.12 1.86
N PRO A 16 -19.07 -1.02 1.21
CA PRO A 16 -18.01 -1.91 0.75
C PRO A 16 -17.18 -1.25 -0.35
N ILE A 17 -15.86 -1.29 -0.20
CA ILE A 17 -14.89 -0.77 -1.16
C ILE A 17 -14.34 -1.91 -2.02
N LEU A 18 -13.94 -3.02 -1.39
CA LEU A 18 -13.50 -4.23 -2.07
C LEU A 18 -14.40 -5.39 -1.69
N THR A 19 -14.89 -6.12 -2.70
CA THR A 19 -15.76 -7.28 -2.55
C THR A 19 -15.12 -8.49 -3.24
N ASN A 20 -14.60 -9.42 -2.45
CA ASN A 20 -13.97 -10.65 -2.93
C ASN A 20 -12.77 -10.45 -3.89
N LEU A 21 -11.94 -9.44 -3.64
CA LEU A 21 -10.77 -9.18 -4.50
C LEU A 21 -9.74 -10.30 -4.37
N SER A 22 -9.44 -10.95 -5.50
CA SER A 22 -8.35 -11.93 -5.61
C SER A 22 -7.42 -11.51 -6.75
N LEU A 23 -6.15 -11.31 -6.44
CA LEU A 23 -5.14 -10.81 -7.37
C LEU A 23 -3.78 -11.44 -7.05
N ASN A 24 -3.18 -12.09 -8.05
CA ASN A 24 -1.83 -12.61 -7.93
C ASN A 24 -0.88 -11.79 -8.81
N ILE A 25 0.09 -11.11 -8.18
CA ILE A 25 1.13 -10.35 -8.85
C ILE A 25 2.44 -11.12 -8.65
N LYS A 26 3.07 -11.53 -9.75
CA LYS A 26 4.32 -12.30 -9.71
C LYS A 26 5.52 -11.36 -9.62
N TYR A 27 6.64 -11.88 -9.13
CA TYR A 27 7.91 -11.17 -9.17
C TYR A 27 8.25 -10.69 -10.59
N GLY A 28 8.74 -9.46 -10.72
CA GLY A 28 9.08 -8.83 -12.00
C GLY A 28 7.88 -8.42 -12.86
N GLN A 29 6.64 -8.63 -12.40
CA GLN A 29 5.45 -8.29 -13.16
C GLN A 29 5.03 -6.85 -12.91
N THR A 30 4.85 -6.08 -13.98
CA THR A 30 4.15 -4.80 -13.94
C THR A 30 2.65 -5.02 -14.09
N VAL A 31 1.86 -4.49 -13.15
CA VAL A 31 0.39 -4.62 -13.14
C VAL A 31 -0.25 -3.25 -13.09
N ALA A 32 -1.24 -3.03 -13.96
CA ALA A 32 -2.08 -1.84 -13.95
C ALA A 32 -3.44 -2.17 -13.33
N LEU A 33 -3.87 -1.40 -12.32
CA LEU A 33 -5.23 -1.44 -11.79
C LEU A 33 -6.09 -0.41 -12.54
N VAL A 34 -7.09 -0.88 -13.29
CA VAL A 34 -7.93 -0.03 -14.16
C VAL A 34 -9.39 -0.03 -13.68
N GLY A 35 -10.15 1.01 -14.02
CA GLY A 35 -11.59 1.15 -13.74
C GLY A 35 -11.96 2.57 -13.34
N SER A 36 -13.24 2.83 -13.04
CA SER A 36 -13.70 4.18 -12.69
C SER A 36 -13.10 4.72 -11.38
N SER A 37 -13.13 6.04 -11.26
CA SER A 37 -12.74 6.75 -10.04
C SER A 37 -13.57 6.29 -8.85
N GLY A 38 -12.95 6.17 -7.67
CA GLY A 38 -13.63 5.77 -6.43
C GLY A 38 -13.78 4.26 -6.19
N LEU A 39 -13.43 3.39 -7.15
CA LEU A 39 -13.51 1.93 -7.00
C LEU A 39 -12.37 1.29 -6.15
N GLY A 40 -11.75 2.05 -5.26
CA GLY A 40 -10.78 1.50 -4.31
C GLY A 40 -9.41 1.12 -4.87
N LYS A 41 -8.97 1.65 -6.01
CA LYS A 41 -7.61 1.38 -6.55
C LYS A 41 -6.51 1.85 -5.59
N PRO A 42 -6.56 3.08 -5.06
CA PRO A 42 -5.62 3.51 -4.02
C PRO A 42 -5.73 2.64 -2.76
N THR A 43 -6.93 2.14 -2.46
CA THR A 43 -7.18 1.25 -1.32
C THR A 43 -6.38 -0.05 -1.42
N CYS A 44 -6.20 -0.63 -2.61
CA CYS A 44 -5.32 -1.80 -2.79
C CYS A 44 -3.88 -1.50 -2.33
N VAL A 45 -3.35 -0.33 -2.68
CA VAL A 45 -2.00 0.10 -2.29
C VAL A 45 -1.93 0.39 -0.78
N GLN A 46 -2.98 0.98 -0.20
CA GLN A 46 -3.07 1.24 1.24
C GLN A 46 -3.13 -0.05 2.08
N LEU A 47 -3.85 -1.06 1.60
CA LEU A 47 -3.92 -2.39 2.24
C LEU A 47 -2.58 -3.13 2.14
N LEU A 48 -1.88 -3.03 1.01
CA LEU A 48 -0.55 -3.61 0.85
C LEU A 48 0.47 -3.00 1.83
N GLN A 49 0.41 -1.69 2.05
CA GLN A 49 1.23 -0.95 3.02
C GLN A 49 0.78 -1.12 4.49
N ARG A 50 -0.27 -1.90 4.73
CA ARG A 50 -0.91 -2.08 6.05
C ARG A 50 -1.28 -0.76 6.74
N PHE A 51 -1.78 0.22 5.98
CA PHE A 51 -2.51 1.34 6.59
C PHE A 51 -3.86 0.90 7.14
N TYR A 52 -4.43 -0.14 6.54
CA TYR A 52 -5.63 -0.83 7.03
C TYR A 52 -5.43 -2.33 6.92
N ASN A 53 -6.23 -3.09 7.68
CA ASN A 53 -6.35 -4.53 7.51
C ASN A 53 -7.68 -4.83 6.79
N PRO A 54 -7.72 -5.85 5.92
CA PRO A 54 -8.98 -6.32 5.35
C PRO A 54 -9.88 -6.91 6.45
N GLN A 55 -11.19 -6.83 6.28
CA GLN A 55 -12.14 -7.45 7.23
C GLN A 55 -12.23 -8.96 7.03
N SER A 56 -11.99 -9.43 5.80
CA SER A 56 -11.92 -10.85 5.44
C SER A 56 -10.96 -11.07 4.27
N GLY A 57 -10.50 -12.30 4.11
CA GLY A 57 -9.45 -12.68 3.17
C GLY A 57 -8.04 -12.45 3.71
N SER A 58 -7.04 -12.56 2.84
CA SER A 58 -5.64 -12.35 3.21
C SER A 58 -4.84 -11.63 2.13
N ILE A 59 -3.77 -10.96 2.57
CA ILE A 59 -2.77 -10.34 1.70
C ILE A 59 -1.43 -10.94 2.09
N ARG A 60 -0.73 -11.49 1.10
CA ARG A 60 0.56 -12.18 1.27
C ARG A 60 1.64 -11.57 0.39
N ILE A 61 2.85 -11.47 0.92
CA ILE A 61 4.08 -11.16 0.17
C ILE A 61 4.97 -12.39 0.35
N ASP A 62 5.50 -12.92 -0.75
CA ASP A 62 6.34 -14.13 -0.75
C ASP A 62 5.74 -15.31 0.04
N GLY A 63 4.42 -15.49 -0.05
CA GLY A 63 3.68 -16.56 0.61
C GLY A 63 3.37 -16.33 2.10
N LYS A 64 3.97 -15.33 2.74
CA LYS A 64 3.75 -14.97 4.15
C LYS A 64 2.73 -13.85 4.27
N GLU A 65 1.84 -13.89 5.27
CA GLU A 65 0.86 -12.81 5.42
C GLU A 65 1.53 -11.49 5.80
N THR A 66 1.05 -10.39 5.23
CA THR A 66 1.61 -9.05 5.49
C THR A 66 1.62 -8.71 6.98
N LYS A 67 0.65 -9.23 7.74
CA LYS A 67 0.53 -9.04 9.19
C LYS A 67 1.67 -9.64 10.00
N GLU A 68 2.34 -10.66 9.47
CA GLU A 68 3.44 -11.37 10.12
C GLU A 68 4.81 -10.68 9.90
N TYR A 69 4.86 -9.63 9.09
CA TYR A 69 6.06 -8.81 8.92
C TYR A 69 6.09 -7.68 9.95
N ASN A 70 7.30 -7.28 10.36
CA ASN A 70 7.50 -6.01 11.04
C ASN A 70 7.06 -4.87 10.12
N MET A 71 6.34 -3.89 10.67
CA MET A 71 5.76 -2.79 9.88
C MET A 71 6.82 -1.88 9.24
N LYS A 72 7.93 -1.60 9.95
CA LYS A 72 9.04 -0.80 9.41
C LYS A 72 9.67 -1.54 8.22
N TRP A 73 10.06 -2.80 8.46
CA TRP A 73 10.66 -3.66 7.43
C TRP A 73 9.77 -3.78 6.19
N LEU A 74 8.45 -4.00 6.36
CA LEU A 74 7.52 -4.10 5.24
C LEU A 74 7.52 -2.83 4.38
N ARG A 75 7.51 -1.65 5.02
CA ARG A 75 7.45 -0.37 4.31
C ARG A 75 8.79 0.04 3.71
N GLU A 76 9.91 -0.39 4.28
CA GLU A 76 11.25 -0.24 3.67
C GLU A 76 11.39 -1.02 2.34
N HIS A 77 10.52 -2.00 2.08
CA HIS A 77 10.51 -2.79 0.84
C HIS A 77 9.40 -2.38 -0.13
N ILE A 78 8.66 -1.30 0.15
CA ILE A 78 7.56 -0.82 -0.70
C ILE A 78 7.70 0.68 -0.91
N ASP A 79 8.10 1.07 -2.12
CA ASP A 79 8.09 2.46 -2.55
C ASP A 79 6.73 2.85 -3.14
N VAL A 80 6.23 4.02 -2.74
CA VAL A 80 4.94 4.53 -3.22
C VAL A 80 5.08 5.98 -3.68
N ILE A 81 4.63 6.22 -4.91
CA ILE A 81 4.48 7.56 -5.47
C ILE A 81 2.99 7.91 -5.43
N ASN A 82 2.65 8.92 -4.65
CA ASN A 82 1.28 9.38 -4.51
C ASN A 82 0.86 10.29 -5.66
N GLN A 83 -0.43 10.29 -6.01
CA GLN A 83 -1.01 11.21 -7.00
C GLN A 83 -0.82 12.67 -6.58
N GLU A 84 -1.03 12.96 -5.29
CA GLU A 84 -0.72 14.24 -4.67
C GLU A 84 0.48 14.02 -3.73
N PRO A 85 1.70 14.48 -4.09
CA PRO A 85 2.87 14.29 -3.26
C PRO A 85 2.77 15.12 -1.98
N VAL A 86 3.27 14.55 -0.88
CA VAL A 86 3.37 15.26 0.40
C VAL A 86 4.71 15.97 0.47
N LEU A 87 4.69 17.29 0.62
CA LEU A 87 5.87 18.11 0.85
C LEU A 87 5.84 18.68 2.26
N PHE A 88 6.93 18.50 2.99
CA PHE A 88 7.11 19.09 4.32
C PHE A 88 7.61 20.53 4.20
N HIS A 89 7.31 21.33 5.22
CA HIS A 89 7.85 22.70 5.36
C HIS A 89 9.35 22.66 5.70
N LYS A 90 10.14 22.28 4.69
CA LYS A 90 11.58 22.03 4.71
C LYS A 90 12.16 22.43 3.35
N THR A 91 13.49 22.46 3.24
CA THR A 91 14.16 22.68 1.96
C THR A 91 13.85 21.56 0.96
N ILE A 92 14.10 21.81 -0.33
CA ILE A 92 14.00 20.79 -1.38
C ILE A 92 14.90 19.59 -1.05
N ARG A 93 16.15 19.85 -0.64
CA ARG A 93 17.12 18.82 -0.26
C ARG A 93 16.56 17.92 0.85
N GLU A 94 16.03 18.51 1.91
CA GLU A 94 15.48 17.76 3.03
C GLU A 94 14.22 16.96 2.66
N ASN A 95 13.40 17.44 1.73
CA ASN A 95 12.26 16.67 1.22
C ASN A 95 12.71 15.48 0.36
N ILE A 96 13.75 15.63 -0.47
CA ILE A 96 14.31 14.53 -1.28
C ILE A 96 14.95 13.46 -0.39
N LEU A 97 15.68 13.89 0.63
CA LEU A 97 16.34 12.99 1.58
C LEU A 97 15.38 12.38 2.61
N PHE A 98 14.11 12.81 2.61
CA PHE A 98 13.11 12.27 3.51
C PHE A 98 12.86 10.79 3.20
N GLY A 99 13.11 9.92 4.18
CA GLY A 99 12.99 8.46 4.04
C GLY A 99 14.33 7.71 3.97
N PHE A 100 15.46 8.42 3.87
CA PHE A 100 16.79 7.81 3.94
C PHE A 100 17.35 7.90 5.37
N ASP A 101 17.60 6.76 6.00
CA ASP A 101 18.17 6.67 7.37
C ASP A 101 19.66 7.08 7.41
N SER A 102 20.37 7.00 6.28
CA SER A 102 21.78 7.41 6.18
C SER A 102 22.05 7.99 4.79
N VAL A 103 22.31 9.29 4.75
CA VAL A 103 22.68 10.02 3.53
C VAL A 103 24.11 10.52 3.72
N THR A 104 25.02 10.10 2.85
CA THR A 104 26.37 10.65 2.79
C THR A 104 26.31 12.05 2.18
N ASN A 105 26.87 13.04 2.89
CA ASN A 105 27.06 14.38 2.36
C ASN A 105 28.37 14.39 1.57
N GLU A 106 28.31 14.01 0.30
CA GLU A 106 29.35 14.39 -0.68
C GLU A 106 29.03 15.77 -1.26
#